data_AF-A0A5W0NZL2-F1
#
_entry.id   AF-A0A5W0NZL2-F1
#
_cell.length_a   1.000
_cell.length_b   1.000
_cell.length_c   1.000
_cell.angle_alpha   90.00
_cell.angle_beta   90.00
_cell.angle_gamma   90.00
#
_symmetry.space_group_name_H-M   'P 1'
#
loop_
_entity.id
_entity.type
_entity.pdbx_description
1 polymer ?
#
loop_
_entity_poly.entity_id
_entity_poly.type
_entity_poly.pdbx_seq_one_letter_code
_entity_poly.pdbx_strand_id
1 'polypeptide(L)'
;MYEGEERKKLSLYLHPEDSADCLALAEIETVPRKKRGELYRQALITGLIMHQLDERIPAVLTALFTRELNADEVISQIARITGWKPSSGDLKEVLKALGGLQSTVSPEHSQDDGEQARLKAARVKMQNLI
;
A
#
# COMPACT_ATOMS: atom_id res chain seq x y z
N MET A 1 3.52 2.38 -36.39
CA MET A 1 2.86 3.71 -36.45
C MET A 1 1.37 3.47 -36.53
N TYR A 2 0.59 3.98 -35.57
CA TYR A 2 -0.88 3.97 -35.69
C TYR A 2 -1.28 5.24 -36.43
N GLU A 3 -1.53 5.13 -37.74
CA GLU A 3 -2.22 6.16 -38.49
C GLU A 3 -3.70 6.17 -38.08
N GLY A 4 -4.19 7.37 -37.80
CA GLY A 4 -5.56 7.63 -37.42
C GLY A 4 -5.66 8.94 -36.66
N GLU A 5 -5.58 10.06 -37.38
CA GLU A 5 -5.85 11.40 -36.85
C GLU A 5 -7.32 11.58 -36.39
N GLU A 6 -8.17 10.56 -36.56
CA GLU A 6 -9.60 10.59 -36.25
C GLU A 6 -10.01 9.71 -35.06
N ARG A 7 -11.08 10.14 -34.38
CA ARG A 7 -11.69 9.43 -33.25
C ARG A 7 -12.28 8.08 -33.69
N LYS A 8 -11.78 6.99 -33.11
CA LYS A 8 -12.32 5.63 -33.32
C LYS A 8 -13.45 5.31 -32.34
N LYS A 9 -14.52 4.69 -32.83
CA LYS A 9 -15.60 4.15 -32.00
C LYS A 9 -15.30 2.68 -31.68
N LEU A 10 -15.33 2.33 -30.41
CA LEU A 10 -15.25 0.94 -29.93
C LEU A 10 -16.59 0.53 -29.33
N SER A 11 -16.93 -0.74 -29.40
CA SER A 11 -18.14 -1.30 -28.78
C SER A 11 -17.79 -2.65 -28.17
N LEU A 12 -18.21 -2.83 -26.93
CA LEU A 12 -17.96 -3.99 -26.08
C LEU A 12 -19.21 -4.22 -25.23
N TYR A 13 -19.40 -5.47 -24.81
CA TYR A 13 -20.56 -5.91 -24.06
C TYR A 13 -20.14 -6.26 -22.65
N LEU A 14 -20.98 -5.90 -21.69
CA LEU A 14 -20.92 -6.42 -20.33
C LEU A 14 -22.08 -7.38 -20.16
N HIS A 15 -21.83 -8.49 -19.46
CA HIS A 15 -22.73 -9.62 -19.24
C HIS A 15 -23.27 -9.55 -17.81
N PRO A 16 -24.50 -9.03 -17.56
CA PRO A 16 -25.01 -8.84 -16.20
C PRO A 16 -25.14 -10.13 -15.37
N GLU A 17 -25.15 -11.29 -16.04
CA GLU A 17 -25.08 -12.61 -15.44
C GLU A 17 -23.73 -12.91 -14.76
N ASP A 18 -22.65 -12.25 -15.20
CA ASP A 18 -21.33 -12.37 -14.60
C ASP A 18 -21.16 -11.36 -13.45
N SER A 19 -20.65 -11.84 -12.31
CA SER A 19 -20.57 -11.02 -11.09
C SER A 19 -19.71 -9.77 -11.25
N ALA A 20 -18.58 -9.89 -11.96
CA ALA A 20 -17.66 -8.78 -12.18
C ALA A 20 -18.27 -7.70 -13.09
N ASP A 21 -18.95 -8.13 -14.15
CA ASP A 21 -19.64 -7.25 -15.09
C ASP A 21 -20.82 -6.55 -14.44
N CYS A 22 -21.58 -7.26 -13.60
CA CYS A 22 -22.65 -6.68 -12.79
C CYS A 22 -22.12 -5.60 -11.83
N LEU A 23 -21.01 -5.85 -11.12
CA LEU A 23 -20.37 -4.86 -10.27
C LEU A 23 -19.83 -3.68 -11.09
N ALA A 24 -19.30 -3.91 -12.29
CA ALA A 24 -18.83 -2.85 -13.17
C ALA A 24 -19.98 -1.96 -13.62
N LEU A 25 -21.13 -2.55 -13.97
CA LEU A 25 -22.35 -1.82 -14.30
C LEU A 25 -22.81 -0.96 -13.11
N ALA A 26 -22.83 -1.53 -11.89
CA ALA A 26 -23.19 -0.80 -10.68
C ALA A 26 -22.25 0.40 -10.42
N GLU A 27 -20.94 0.22 -10.56
CA GLU A 27 -19.95 1.28 -10.39
C GLU A 27 -20.12 2.39 -11.44
N ILE A 28 -20.36 2.02 -12.70
CA ILE A 28 -20.67 2.97 -13.78
C ILE A 28 -21.92 3.79 -13.46
N GLU A 29 -22.91 3.19 -12.80
CA GLU A 29 -24.15 3.85 -12.45
C GLU A 29 -23.99 4.96 -11.42
N THR A 30 -22.98 4.89 -10.55
CA THR A 30 -22.63 5.94 -9.58
C THR A 30 -22.19 7.25 -10.26
N VAL A 31 -21.69 7.17 -11.50
CA VAL A 31 -21.15 8.32 -12.23
C VAL A 31 -22.24 9.00 -13.09
N PRO A 32 -22.37 10.34 -13.06
CA PRO A 32 -23.34 11.05 -13.90
C PRO A 32 -23.16 10.77 -15.39
N ARG A 33 -24.26 10.56 -16.13
CA ARG A 33 -24.25 10.19 -17.56
C ARG A 33 -23.33 11.06 -18.43
N LYS A 34 -23.27 12.38 -18.17
CA LYS A 34 -22.41 13.33 -18.90
C LYS A 34 -20.90 13.05 -18.76
N LYS A 35 -20.48 12.36 -17.70
CA LYS A 35 -19.08 12.03 -17.39
C LYS A 35 -18.68 10.59 -17.74
N ARG A 36 -19.66 9.70 -17.98
CA ARG A 36 -19.40 8.27 -18.25
C ARG A 36 -18.53 8.03 -19.49
N GLY A 37 -18.65 8.86 -20.53
CA GLY A 37 -17.81 8.73 -21.73
C GLY A 37 -16.32 8.86 -21.45
N GLU A 38 -15.92 9.77 -20.55
CA GLU A 38 -14.52 9.93 -20.16
C GLU A 38 -14.08 8.83 -19.19
N LEU A 39 -14.96 8.40 -18.27
CA LEU A 39 -14.72 7.24 -17.42
C LEU A 39 -14.37 6.00 -18.25
N TYR A 40 -15.17 5.67 -19.28
CA TYR A 40 -14.94 4.50 -20.12
C TYR A 40 -13.61 4.58 -20.86
N ARG A 41 -13.28 5.77 -21.38
CA ARG A 41 -12.02 6.01 -22.08
C ARG A 41 -10.83 5.79 -21.14
N GLN A 42 -10.88 6.34 -19.93
CA GLN A 42 -9.81 6.20 -18.93
C GLN A 42 -9.68 4.76 -18.44
N ALA A 43 -10.79 4.09 -18.13
CA ALA A 43 -10.80 2.70 -17.72
C ALA A 43 -10.20 1.77 -18.79
N LEU A 44 -10.55 1.98 -20.06
CA LEU A 44 -9.97 1.24 -21.18
C LEU A 44 -8.46 1.45 -21.29
N ILE A 45 -7.99 2.71 -21.25
CA ILE A 45 -6.55 3.03 -21.35
C ILE A 45 -5.79 2.41 -20.17
N THR A 46 -6.30 2.54 -18.94
CA THR A 46 -5.68 1.95 -17.74
C THR A 46 -5.62 0.43 -17.85
N GLY A 47 -6.70 -0.24 -18.31
CA GLY A 47 -6.70 -1.67 -18.54
C GLY A 47 -5.65 -2.11 -19.57
N LEU A 48 -5.44 -1.32 -20.63
CA LEU A 48 -4.39 -1.58 -21.62
C LEU A 48 -2.98 -1.33 -21.08
N ILE A 49 -2.78 -0.33 -20.21
CA ILE A 49 -1.50 -0.12 -19.51
C ILE A 49 -1.20 -1.34 -18.63
N MET A 50 -2.21 -1.84 -17.90
CA MET A 50 -2.07 -3.05 -17.08
C MET A 50 -1.71 -4.28 -17.94
N HIS A 51 -2.33 -4.43 -19.10
CA HIS A 51 -1.99 -5.48 -20.06
C HIS A 51 -0.54 -5.36 -20.59
N GLN A 52 -0.03 -4.14 -20.78
CA GLN A 52 1.36 -3.92 -21.18
C GLN A 52 2.37 -4.27 -20.09
N LEU A 53 2.01 -4.12 -18.81
CA LEU A 53 2.86 -4.52 -17.69
C LEU A 53 2.99 -6.06 -17.62
N ASP A 54 1.87 -6.77 -17.73
CA ASP A 54 1.80 -8.21 -17.93
C ASP A 54 0.40 -8.57 -18.46
N GLU A 55 0.36 -9.38 -19.52
CA GLU A 55 -0.88 -9.70 -20.24
C GLU A 55 -1.96 -10.36 -19.36
N ARG A 56 -1.56 -11.00 -18.26
CA ARG A 56 -2.44 -11.74 -17.34
C ARG A 56 -3.14 -10.83 -16.34
N ILE A 57 -2.62 -9.63 -16.08
CA ILE A 57 -3.14 -8.73 -15.03
C ILE A 57 -4.62 -8.40 -15.24
N PRO A 58 -5.10 -7.98 -16.43
CA PRO A 58 -6.51 -7.62 -16.60
C PRO A 58 -7.45 -8.76 -16.22
N ALA A 59 -7.18 -9.99 -16.69
CA ALA A 59 -8.02 -11.15 -16.40
C ALA A 59 -8.06 -11.48 -14.90
N VAL A 60 -6.91 -11.40 -14.21
CA VAL A 60 -6.84 -11.65 -12.76
C VAL A 60 -7.58 -10.56 -11.99
N LEU A 61 -7.41 -9.29 -12.33
CA LEU A 61 -8.11 -8.20 -11.64
C LEU A 61 -9.63 -8.27 -11.85
N THR A 62 -10.08 -8.62 -13.06
CA THR A 62 -11.51 -8.88 -13.32
C THR A 62 -12.04 -10.02 -12.46
N ALA A 63 -11.30 -11.12 -12.32
CA ALA A 63 -11.71 -12.25 -11.47
C ALA A 63 -11.73 -11.90 -9.97
N LEU A 64 -10.90 -10.96 -9.52
CA LEU A 64 -10.92 -10.47 -8.13
C LEU A 64 -12.08 -9.52 -7.85
N PHE A 65 -12.67 -8.93 -8.89
CA PHE A 65 -13.77 -7.98 -8.78
C PHE A 65 -15.10 -8.70 -8.51
N THR A 66 -15.17 -9.35 -7.36
CA THR A 66 -16.34 -10.08 -6.85
C THR A 66 -16.80 -9.58 -5.47
N ARG A 67 -16.02 -8.67 -4.86
CA ARG A 67 -16.29 -8.01 -3.57
C ARG A 67 -15.58 -6.65 -3.51
N GLU A 68 -15.70 -5.94 -2.39
CA GLU A 68 -14.90 -4.75 -2.12
C GLU A 68 -13.41 -5.07 -2.24
N LEU A 69 -12.77 -4.44 -3.24
CA LEU A 69 -11.35 -4.62 -3.51
C LEU A 69 -10.52 -3.90 -2.45
N ASN A 70 -9.64 -4.64 -1.77
CA ASN A 70 -8.60 -4.05 -0.95
C ASN A 70 -7.36 -3.76 -1.82
N ALA A 71 -6.76 -2.58 -1.66
CA ALA A 71 -5.52 -2.19 -2.32
C ALA A 71 -4.40 -3.23 -2.09
N ASP A 72 -4.29 -3.78 -0.87
CA ASP A 72 -3.27 -4.78 -0.54
C ASP A 72 -3.42 -6.06 -1.36
N GLU A 73 -4.66 -6.48 -1.62
CA GLU A 73 -4.95 -7.68 -2.41
C GLU A 73 -4.58 -7.48 -3.87
N VAL A 74 -4.95 -6.32 -4.44
CA VAL A 74 -4.60 -5.95 -5.81
C VAL A 74 -3.08 -5.90 -5.99
N ILE A 75 -2.38 -5.21 -5.08
CA ILE A 75 -0.91 -5.09 -5.11
C ILE A 75 -0.25 -6.46 -4.97
N SER A 76 -0.73 -7.30 -4.03
CA SER A 76 -0.19 -8.64 -3.80
C SER A 76 -0.33 -9.55 -5.03
N GLN A 77 -1.43 -9.43 -5.77
CA GLN A 77 -1.67 -10.22 -6.98
C GLN A 77 -0.82 -9.72 -8.15
N ILE A 78 -0.72 -8.40 -8.34
CA ILE A 78 0.18 -7.81 -9.34
C ILE A 78 1.64 -8.19 -9.05
N ALA A 79 2.08 -8.11 -7.78
CA ALA A 79 3.42 -8.50 -7.36
C ALA A 79 3.73 -9.97 -7.68
N ARG A 80 2.74 -10.87 -7.47
CA ARG A 80 2.88 -12.29 -7.76
C ARG A 80 3.05 -12.58 -9.25
N ILE A 81 2.32 -11.85 -10.09
CA ILE A 81 2.34 -12.03 -11.56
C ILE A 81 3.64 -11.47 -12.15
N THR A 82 4.00 -10.25 -11.75
CA THR A 82 5.10 -9.48 -12.33
C THR A 82 6.45 -9.74 -11.67
N GLY A 83 6.47 -10.39 -10.49
CA GLY A 83 7.65 -10.47 -9.64
C GLY A 83 8.06 -9.12 -9.02
N TRP A 84 7.20 -8.10 -9.12
CA TRP A 84 7.45 -6.79 -8.54
C TRP A 84 7.66 -6.89 -7.02
N LYS A 85 8.66 -6.15 -6.54
CA LYS A 85 8.99 -6.04 -5.12
C LYS A 85 8.94 -4.57 -4.71
N PRO A 86 8.51 -4.27 -3.48
CA PRO A 86 8.57 -2.91 -2.96
C PRO A 86 10.02 -2.40 -3.02
N SER A 87 10.25 -1.29 -3.72
CA SER A 87 11.56 -0.63 -3.78
C SER A 87 11.84 0.26 -2.56
N SER A 88 10.79 0.66 -1.84
CA SER A 88 10.82 1.49 -0.64
C SER A 88 9.67 1.10 0.28
N GLY A 89 9.91 1.06 1.59
CA GLY A 89 8.91 0.81 2.62
C GLY A 89 9.25 1.55 3.91
N ASP A 90 8.29 1.75 4.81
CA ASP A 90 8.55 2.38 6.10
C ASP A 90 9.42 1.46 6.96
N LEU A 91 10.63 1.94 7.30
CA LEU A 91 11.58 1.22 8.14
C LEU A 91 10.97 0.87 9.50
N LYS A 92 10.04 1.69 10.04
CA LYS A 92 9.34 1.37 11.29
C LYS A 92 8.44 0.14 11.17
N GLU A 93 7.76 -0.02 10.04
CA GLU A 93 6.93 -1.19 9.78
C GLU A 93 7.77 -2.45 9.58
N VAL A 94 8.91 -2.32 8.87
CA VAL A 94 9.89 -3.40 8.71
C VAL A 94 10.46 -3.83 10.07
N LEU A 95 10.89 -2.87 10.90
CA LEU A 95 11.38 -3.16 12.25
C LEU A 95 10.30 -3.81 13.11
N LYS A 96 9.06 -3.34 13.05
CA LYS A 96 7.92 -3.95 13.77
C LYS A 96 7.67 -5.38 13.32
N ALA A 97 7.68 -5.66 12.02
CA ALA A 97 7.47 -7.00 11.46
C ALA A 97 8.62 -7.97 11.80
N LEU A 98 9.85 -7.46 11.91
CA LEU A 98 11.04 -8.22 12.33
C LEU A 98 11.14 -8.41 13.85
N GLY A 99 10.14 -7.98 14.64
CA GLY A 99 10.14 -8.06 16.11
C GLY A 99 11.06 -7.03 16.79
N GLY A 100 11.52 -6.03 16.06
CA GLY A 100 12.47 -4.99 16.46
C GLY A 100 11.85 -3.87 17.30
N LEU A 101 11.37 -4.25 18.48
CA LEU A 101 11.50 -3.53 19.75
C LEU A 101 11.20 -4.56 20.84
N GLN A 102 11.94 -5.67 20.83
CA GLN A 102 12.37 -6.18 22.13
C GLN A 102 13.14 -5.02 22.73
N SER A 103 12.54 -4.34 23.70
CA SER A 103 13.26 -3.51 24.63
C SER A 103 14.47 -4.35 25.02
N THR A 104 15.65 -4.00 24.51
CA THR A 104 16.86 -4.31 25.23
C THR A 104 16.60 -3.66 26.56
N VAL A 105 16.24 -4.48 27.54
CA VAL A 105 16.33 -4.11 28.94
C VAL A 105 17.76 -3.59 29.00
N SER A 106 17.93 -2.26 29.08
CA SER A 106 19.21 -1.69 29.42
C SER A 106 19.68 -2.52 30.61
N PRO A 107 20.90 -3.08 30.61
CA PRO A 107 21.37 -3.81 31.77
C PRO A 107 21.14 -2.85 32.93
N GLU A 108 20.29 -3.24 33.89
CA GLU A 108 20.03 -2.43 35.05
C GLU A 108 21.41 -2.15 35.64
N HIS A 109 21.86 -0.91 35.49
CA HIS A 109 23.01 -0.44 36.22
C HIS A 109 22.50 -0.45 37.65
N SER A 110 22.77 -1.54 38.37
CA SER A 110 22.54 -1.65 39.80
C SER A 110 23.27 -0.45 40.40
N GLN A 111 22.49 0.59 40.69
CA GLN A 111 22.95 1.75 41.41
C GLN A 111 23.34 1.19 42.77
N ASP A 112 24.63 0.95 42.97
CA ASP A 112 25.14 0.67 44.30
C ASP A 112 24.80 1.91 45.13
N ASP A 113 23.79 1.79 45.99
CA ASP A 113 23.31 2.86 46.86
C ASP A 113 24.47 3.50 47.64
N GLY A 114 25.54 2.74 47.87
CA GLY A 114 26.79 3.20 48.47
C GLY A 114 27.53 4.25 47.62
N GLU A 115 27.56 4.11 46.30
CA GLU A 115 28.26 5.04 45.41
C GLU A 115 27.50 6.37 45.29
N GLN A 116 26.17 6.32 45.20
CA GLN A 116 25.34 7.53 45.21
C GLN A 116 25.40 8.28 46.55
N ALA A 117 25.44 7.55 47.67
CA ALA A 117 25.61 8.14 48.99
C ALA A 117 26.96 8.85 49.14
N ARG A 118 28.04 8.24 48.62
CA ARG A 118 29.39 8.84 48.60
C ARG A 118 29.45 10.11 47.75
N LEU A 119 28.83 10.09 46.56
CA LEU A 119 28.77 11.24 45.66
C LEU A 119 27.95 12.40 46.27
N LYS A 120 26.85 12.10 46.97
CA LYS A 120 26.08 13.11 47.72
C LYS A 120 26.88 13.70 48.87
N ALA A 121 27.58 12.88 49.66
CA ALA A 121 28.41 13.34 50.76
C ALA A 121 29.58 14.23 50.28
N ALA A 122 30.20 13.88 49.14
CA ALA A 122 31.25 14.70 48.54
C ALA A 122 30.73 16.07 48.09
N ARG A 123 29.54 16.13 47.48
CA ARG A 123 28.91 17.39 47.06
C ARG A 123 28.60 18.31 48.24
N VAL A 124 28.09 17.77 49.34
CA VAL A 124 27.81 18.55 50.56
C VAL A 124 29.11 19.13 51.17
N LYS A 125 30.19 18.35 51.20
CA LYS A 125 31.48 18.84 51.71
C LYS A 125 32.06 19.98 50.86
N MET A 126 31.90 19.93 49.53
CA MET A 126 32.38 21.00 48.65
C MET A 126 31.54 22.27 48.76
N GLN A 127 30.25 22.16 49.10
CA GLN A 127 29.36 23.31 49.27
C GLN A 127 29.66 24.10 50.56
N ASN A 128 30.22 23.44 51.57
CA ASN A 128 30.64 24.05 52.83
C ASN A 128 32.07 24.63 52.79
N LEU A 129 32.73 24.61 51.62
CA LEU A 129 34.10 25.09 51.42
C LEU A 129 34.18 26.40 50.62
N ILE A 130 33.04 27.05 50.36
CA ILE A 130 32.91 28.37 49.74
C ILE A 130 32.32 29.34 50.74
#